data_AF-A0A9W2Y3X1-F1
#
_entry.id   AF-A0A9W2Y3X1-F1
#
_cell.length_a   1.000
_cell.length_b   1.000
_cell.length_c   1.000
_cell.angle_alpha   90.00
_cell.angle_beta   90.00
_cell.angle_gamma   90.00
#
_symmetry.space_group_name_H-M   'P 1'
#
loop_
_entity.id
_entity.type
_entity.pdbx_description
1 polymer ?
#
loop_
_entity_poly.entity_id
_entity_poly.type
_entity_poly.pdbx_seq_one_letter_code
_entity_poly.pdbx_strand_id
1 'polypeptide(L)'
;MNAAEDEFFDFQTEPLDESGWTIKNVLSMPIVNKKEEIVGVATFYNRKDGKPFDEMDETLMESLTQFLGWSVLNTDTYDKMNKLENRKDIFQDMVLYHVKCRKDEIQKILNTRERWGKEPDECEEEELQEILTEVLPNAKKAEILEFHFCDFDHSELDLVKCGIRMYYELKVVDKFHIPREVLVRFMYSLSKGYRKITYHNWRHGFNVGQTMFTLLMTGDLKRYYTDLECMAMVTAGFCHDIDHRGTNNLYQMKSGNPLAKLHGSSILERHHLEFSKTLLRDESLNIYQNLNRRQHEVVIHLMDVAIIATDLALYFKKRTMFQKIVDQSKTYENWNDWTKYMMLETTRKEIVMAMMMTACDLSAIAKPWEIQSKVALSVAAEFWEQGDLERTVLEQQPIPMMDRNKADELPKLQCGFIDFVCSFVYKEFSRFHVEITPMLERLMNNRKEWNALKEQHEAKVAAMEAANKAKEEAAAARRAWCLLHCRAAVCCSHDCPTDSSRGRQDRKRLTEPQSSSSCFNSELHEQSPEVRFTNGRNEIFNGF
;
A
#
# COMPACT_ATOMS: atom_id res chain seq x y z
N MET A 1 54.81 -9.01 40.71
CA MET A 1 55.18 -10.27 41.37
C MET A 1 54.36 -11.35 40.73
N ASN A 2 55.08 -12.19 39.99
CA ASN A 2 54.80 -13.56 39.55
C ASN A 2 53.34 -14.01 39.64
N ALA A 3 52.78 -14.32 38.47
CA ALA A 3 51.58 -15.14 38.32
C ALA A 3 51.64 -16.34 39.27
N ALA A 4 50.52 -16.67 39.90
CA ALA A 4 50.36 -17.88 40.70
C ALA A 4 50.83 -19.09 39.88
N GLU A 5 51.50 -20.04 40.56
CA GLU A 5 51.94 -21.32 39.98
C GLU A 5 50.85 -21.89 39.07
N ASP A 6 51.20 -22.20 37.81
CA ASP A 6 50.30 -22.79 36.85
C ASP A 6 49.63 -24.03 37.48
N GLU A 7 48.29 -24.07 37.49
CA GLU A 7 47.55 -25.25 37.94
C GLU A 7 47.78 -26.40 36.96
N PHE A 8 48.64 -27.35 37.32
CA PHE A 8 48.92 -28.54 36.51
C PHE A 8 47.92 -29.67 36.82
N PHE A 9 47.39 -30.29 35.77
CA PHE A 9 46.62 -31.53 35.87
C PHE A 9 47.57 -32.74 35.85
N ASP A 10 47.57 -33.54 36.91
CA ASP A 10 48.26 -34.84 36.93
C ASP A 10 47.46 -35.87 36.14
N PHE A 11 48.11 -36.58 35.21
CA PHE A 11 47.47 -37.68 34.49
C PHE A 11 47.16 -38.85 35.41
N GLN A 12 45.96 -39.41 35.29
CA GLN A 12 45.62 -40.65 35.99
C GLN A 12 46.47 -41.80 35.45
N THR A 13 47.03 -42.60 36.36
CA THR A 13 47.86 -43.77 36.03
C THR A 13 47.06 -45.03 35.72
N GLU A 14 45.78 -45.04 36.10
CA GLU A 14 44.86 -46.16 35.86
C GLU A 14 44.20 -46.04 34.47
N PRO A 15 43.80 -47.18 33.86
CA PRO A 15 43.04 -47.15 32.62
C PRO A 15 41.78 -46.31 32.73
N LEU A 16 41.50 -45.52 31.69
CA LEU A 16 40.31 -44.67 31.61
C LEU A 16 39.01 -45.48 31.50
N ASP A 17 39.12 -46.69 30.93
CA ASP A 17 38.04 -47.65 30.75
C ASP A 17 38.56 -49.09 30.77
N GLU A 18 37.66 -50.06 30.66
CA GLU A 18 37.96 -51.49 30.65
C GLU A 18 38.84 -51.94 29.46
N SER A 19 39.10 -51.06 28.48
CA SER A 19 39.96 -51.36 27.34
C SER A 19 41.45 -51.28 27.67
N GLY A 20 41.82 -50.73 28.85
CA GLY A 20 43.21 -50.57 29.26
C GLY A 20 43.87 -49.28 28.73
N TRP A 21 43.11 -48.34 28.18
CA TRP A 21 43.64 -47.11 27.58
C TRP A 21 44.09 -46.10 28.65
N THR A 22 45.37 -45.74 28.66
CA THR A 22 45.96 -44.75 29.59
C THR A 22 46.45 -43.51 28.85
N ILE A 23 46.32 -42.32 29.45
CA ILE A 23 46.80 -41.06 28.87
C ILE A 23 48.28 -40.89 29.18
N LYS A 24 49.10 -40.67 28.14
CA LYS A 24 50.56 -40.53 28.22
C LYS A 24 51.04 -39.14 27.81
N ASN A 25 50.39 -38.54 26.82
CA ASN A 25 50.66 -37.17 26.39
C ASN A 25 49.37 -36.50 25.89
N VAL A 26 49.36 -35.17 25.96
CA VAL A 26 48.23 -34.33 25.56
C VAL A 26 48.74 -33.12 24.78
N LEU A 27 47.97 -32.69 23.78
CA LEU A 27 48.12 -31.40 23.12
C LEU A 27 46.74 -30.75 23.07
N SER A 28 46.61 -29.55 23.61
CA SER A 28 45.34 -28.81 23.66
C SER A 28 45.52 -27.44 23.04
N MET A 29 44.62 -27.07 22.13
CA MET A 29 44.58 -25.73 21.53
C MET A 29 43.15 -25.20 21.46
N PRO A 30 42.94 -23.91 21.75
CA PRO A 30 41.63 -23.30 21.62
C PRO A 30 41.21 -23.22 20.16
N ILE A 31 39.93 -23.45 19.90
CA ILE A 31 39.29 -23.13 18.64
C ILE A 31 38.78 -21.69 18.77
N VAL A 32 39.39 -20.78 18.00
CA VAL A 32 39.12 -19.34 18.09
C VAL A 32 38.39 -18.88 16.84
N ASN A 33 37.31 -18.14 17.02
CA ASN A 33 36.55 -17.60 15.89
C ASN A 33 37.21 -16.35 15.28
N LYS A 34 36.64 -15.82 14.19
CA LYS A 34 37.14 -14.59 13.53
C LYS A 34 37.09 -13.32 14.40
N LYS A 35 36.42 -13.35 15.54
CA LYS A 35 36.32 -12.24 16.50
C LYS A 35 37.27 -12.40 17.69
N GLU A 36 38.19 -13.36 17.62
CA GLU A 36 39.12 -13.70 18.71
C GLU A 36 38.41 -14.24 19.97
N GLU A 37 37.19 -14.75 19.83
CA GLU A 37 36.46 -15.41 20.92
C GLU A 37 36.72 -16.93 20.87
N ILE A 38 36.99 -17.53 22.03
CA ILE A 38 37.14 -18.99 22.15
C ILE A 38 35.76 -19.64 22.03
N VAL A 39 35.54 -20.44 21.00
CA VAL A 39 34.28 -21.17 20.75
C VAL A 39 34.34 -22.64 21.19
N GLY A 40 35.55 -23.14 21.45
CA GLY A 40 35.77 -24.49 21.95
C GLY A 40 37.26 -24.73 22.17
N VAL A 41 37.60 -25.93 22.62
CA VAL A 41 38.98 -26.38 22.79
C VAL A 41 39.11 -27.76 22.16
N ALA A 42 40.07 -27.93 21.26
CA ALA A 42 40.42 -29.23 20.72
C ALA A 42 41.55 -29.81 21.58
N THR A 43 41.43 -31.08 21.97
CA THR A 43 42.46 -31.77 22.74
C THR A 43 42.75 -33.12 22.11
N PHE A 44 44.02 -33.36 21.77
CA PHE A 44 44.51 -34.62 21.25
C PHE A 44 45.27 -35.36 22.35
N TYR A 45 44.99 -36.65 22.47
CA TYR A 45 45.64 -37.53 23.43
C TYR A 45 46.41 -38.62 22.69
N ASN A 46 47.59 -38.96 23.20
CA ASN A 46 48.38 -40.12 22.78
C ASN A 46 48.71 -40.18 21.28
N ARG A 47 49.88 -39.65 20.89
CA ARG A 47 50.43 -39.86 19.54
C ARG A 47 50.60 -41.36 19.22
N LYS A 48 50.15 -41.81 18.05
CA LYS A 48 50.10 -43.25 17.69
C LYS A 48 51.45 -43.95 17.67
N ASP A 49 52.52 -43.24 17.34
CA ASP A 49 53.89 -43.77 17.32
C ASP A 49 54.55 -43.80 18.72
N GLY A 50 53.81 -43.40 19.76
CA GLY A 50 54.24 -43.42 21.16
C GLY A 50 55.20 -42.30 21.56
N LYS A 51 55.53 -41.38 20.64
CA LYS A 51 56.39 -40.22 20.92
C LYS A 51 55.56 -39.05 21.49
N PRO A 52 56.19 -38.10 22.20
CA PRO A 52 55.53 -36.83 22.56
C PRO A 52 55.18 -36.03 21.29
N PHE A 53 54.23 -35.10 21.42
CA PHE A 53 53.94 -34.12 20.37
C PHE A 53 55.15 -33.20 20.14
N ASP A 54 55.39 -32.81 18.90
CA ASP A 54 56.47 -31.90 18.50
C ASP A 54 55.94 -30.59 17.89
N GLU A 55 56.84 -29.64 17.58
CA GLU A 55 56.47 -28.32 17.02
C GLU A 55 55.69 -28.43 15.69
N MET A 56 55.91 -29.50 14.92
CA MET A 56 55.18 -29.73 13.68
C MET A 56 53.73 -30.13 13.98
N ASP A 57 53.51 -30.97 15.00
CA ASP A 57 52.18 -31.33 15.49
C ASP A 57 51.43 -30.08 16.01
N GLU A 58 52.12 -29.19 16.71
CA GLU A 58 51.55 -27.91 17.18
C GLU A 58 51.12 -27.02 16.02
N THR A 59 52.00 -26.79 15.03
CA THR A 59 51.70 -25.94 13.86
C THR A 59 50.54 -26.50 13.03
N LEU A 60 50.46 -27.83 12.89
CA LEU A 60 49.37 -28.50 12.19
C LEU A 60 48.05 -28.34 12.94
N MET A 61 48.07 -28.51 14.27
CA MET A 61 46.89 -28.35 15.12
C MET A 61 46.41 -26.89 15.16
N GLU A 62 47.33 -25.93 15.17
CA GLU A 62 47.01 -24.51 15.09
C GLU A 62 46.28 -24.21 13.78
N SER A 63 46.84 -24.67 12.65
CA SER A 63 46.22 -24.50 11.33
C SER A 63 44.81 -25.11 11.27
N LEU A 64 44.62 -26.30 11.87
CA LEU A 64 43.33 -26.97 11.94
C LEU A 64 42.33 -26.22 12.82
N THR A 65 42.73 -25.80 14.02
CA THR A 65 41.84 -25.10 14.97
C THR A 65 41.43 -23.72 14.48
N GLN A 66 42.33 -22.99 13.79
CA GLN A 66 41.98 -21.75 13.09
C GLN A 66 40.95 -22.00 11.98
N PHE A 67 41.15 -23.03 11.15
CA PHE A 67 40.20 -23.38 10.09
C PHE A 67 38.83 -23.78 10.65
N LEU A 68 38.79 -24.59 11.72
CA LEU A 68 37.57 -24.96 12.41
C LEU A 68 36.86 -23.74 12.99
N GLY A 69 37.58 -22.83 13.66
CA GLY A 69 37.01 -21.62 14.25
C GLY A 69 36.38 -20.68 13.22
N TRP A 70 36.98 -20.55 12.03
CA TRP A 70 36.39 -19.81 10.92
C TRP A 70 35.17 -20.51 10.30
N SER A 71 35.19 -21.84 10.25
CA SER A 71 34.13 -22.66 9.66
C SER A 71 32.88 -22.68 10.54
N VAL A 72 33.03 -22.81 11.87
CA VAL A 72 31.92 -22.87 12.83
C VAL A 72 31.06 -21.59 12.78
N LEU A 73 31.69 -20.42 12.66
CA LEU A 73 30.95 -19.15 12.58
C LEU A 73 30.01 -19.09 11.36
N ASN A 74 30.43 -19.67 10.24
CA ASN A 74 29.59 -19.73 9.04
C ASN A 74 28.41 -20.68 9.27
N THR A 75 28.64 -21.87 9.81
CA THR A 75 27.58 -22.85 10.09
C THR A 75 26.53 -22.29 11.05
N ASP A 76 26.94 -21.64 12.13
CA ASP A 76 26.02 -20.99 13.09
C ASP A 76 25.18 -19.88 12.43
N THR A 77 25.80 -19.12 11.53
CA THR A 77 25.11 -18.04 10.80
C THR A 77 24.06 -18.62 9.84
N TYR A 78 24.39 -19.70 9.12
CA TYR A 78 23.45 -20.39 8.24
C TYR A 78 22.32 -21.06 9.02
N ASP A 79 22.59 -21.67 10.17
CA ASP A 79 21.53 -22.24 11.02
C ASP A 79 20.56 -21.15 11.52
N LYS A 80 21.09 -19.99 11.94
CA LYS A 80 20.26 -18.83 12.31
C LYS A 80 19.45 -18.30 11.12
N MET A 81 20.04 -18.24 9.93
CA MET A 81 19.33 -17.85 8.71
C MET A 81 18.17 -18.80 8.39
N ASN A 82 18.41 -20.12 8.45
CA ASN A 82 17.37 -21.13 8.22
C ASN A 82 16.22 -21.01 9.26
N LYS A 83 16.54 -20.74 10.52
CA LYS A 83 15.53 -20.49 11.56
C LYS A 83 14.67 -19.24 11.26
N LEU A 84 15.26 -18.19 10.70
CA LEU A 84 14.54 -17.00 10.28
C LEU A 84 13.65 -17.26 9.06
N GLU A 85 14.13 -18.06 8.10
CA GLU A 85 13.35 -18.48 6.94
C GLU A 85 12.13 -19.32 7.37
N ASN A 86 12.33 -20.31 8.23
CA ASN A 86 11.23 -21.11 8.80
C ASN A 86 10.20 -20.25 9.55
N ARG A 87 10.65 -19.25 10.32
CA ARG A 87 9.73 -18.30 10.99
C ARG A 87 8.92 -17.52 9.97
N LYS A 88 9.54 -17.02 8.91
CA LYS A 88 8.86 -16.28 7.84
C LYS A 88 7.77 -17.15 7.20
N ASP A 89 8.08 -18.41 6.89
CA ASP A 89 7.10 -19.33 6.28
C ASP A 89 5.90 -19.59 7.22
N ILE A 90 6.14 -19.81 8.52
CA ILE A 90 5.06 -19.95 9.53
C ILE A 90 4.17 -18.69 9.57
N PHE A 91 4.76 -17.50 9.57
CA PHE A 91 3.98 -16.26 9.57
C PHE A 91 3.20 -16.06 8.28
N GLN A 92 3.74 -16.48 7.12
CA GLN A 92 3.03 -16.43 5.84
C GLN A 92 1.80 -17.36 5.86
N ASP A 93 1.91 -18.57 6.42
CA ASP A 93 0.78 -19.48 6.58
C ASP A 93 -0.31 -18.91 7.49
N MET A 94 0.08 -18.23 8.59
CA MET A 94 -0.88 -17.54 9.45
C MET A 94 -1.64 -16.44 8.71
N VAL A 95 -0.94 -15.63 7.91
CA VAL A 95 -1.58 -14.59 7.08
C VAL A 95 -2.54 -15.22 6.07
N LEU A 96 -2.09 -16.26 5.37
CA LEU A 96 -2.90 -16.97 4.38
C LEU A 96 -4.17 -17.55 5.01
N TYR A 97 -4.08 -18.15 6.21
CA TYR A 97 -5.23 -18.67 6.94
C TYR A 97 -6.31 -17.61 7.23
N HIS A 98 -5.90 -16.38 7.56
CA HIS A 98 -6.84 -15.29 7.85
C HIS A 98 -7.46 -14.68 6.59
N VAL A 99 -6.70 -14.60 5.51
CA VAL A 99 -7.14 -14.03 4.23
C VAL A 99 -8.00 -15.01 3.44
N LYS A 100 -7.62 -16.29 3.42
CA LYS A 100 -8.32 -17.35 2.71
C LYS A 100 -9.78 -17.43 3.15
N CYS A 101 -10.67 -17.48 2.17
CA CYS A 101 -12.08 -17.75 2.37
C CYS A 101 -12.23 -19.14 2.97
N ARG A 102 -12.92 -19.24 4.10
CA ARG A 102 -13.10 -20.49 4.86
C ARG A 102 -14.21 -21.35 4.25
N LYS A 103 -14.30 -22.61 4.70
CA LYS A 103 -15.34 -23.56 4.26
C LYS A 103 -16.76 -23.12 4.65
N ASP A 104 -16.93 -22.37 5.75
CA ASP A 104 -18.21 -21.78 6.14
C ASP A 104 -18.55 -20.52 5.33
N GLU A 105 -17.56 -19.68 5.03
CA GLU A 105 -17.77 -18.44 4.29
C GLU A 105 -18.18 -18.70 2.83
N ILE A 106 -17.56 -19.68 2.18
CA ILE A 106 -17.87 -20.03 0.79
C ILE A 106 -19.33 -20.48 0.60
N GLN A 107 -19.98 -20.97 1.66
CA GLN A 107 -21.40 -21.39 1.65
C GLN A 107 -22.36 -20.23 1.37
N LYS A 108 -21.93 -18.98 1.54
CA LYS A 108 -22.72 -17.79 1.18
C LYS A 108 -22.93 -17.64 -0.33
N ILE A 109 -22.10 -18.31 -1.14
CA ILE A 109 -22.20 -18.32 -2.60
C ILE A 109 -22.51 -19.74 -3.09
N LEU A 110 -21.75 -20.74 -2.61
CA LEU A 110 -21.94 -22.15 -2.93
C LEU A 110 -22.62 -22.85 -1.74
N ASN A 111 -23.94 -22.71 -1.61
CA ASN A 111 -24.74 -23.25 -0.50
C ASN A 111 -24.94 -24.78 -0.56
N THR A 112 -23.86 -25.52 -0.83
CA THR A 112 -23.84 -26.96 -1.05
C THR A 112 -24.26 -27.76 0.19
N ARG A 113 -23.93 -27.26 1.39
CA ARG A 113 -24.32 -27.91 2.66
C ARG A 113 -25.83 -27.91 2.84
N GLU A 114 -26.48 -26.79 2.52
CA GLU A 114 -27.93 -26.66 2.63
C GLU A 114 -28.64 -27.51 1.56
N ARG A 115 -28.12 -27.51 0.33
CA ARG A 115 -28.76 -28.18 -0.81
C ARG A 115 -28.57 -29.70 -0.80
N TRP A 116 -27.38 -30.17 -0.42
CA TRP A 116 -27.00 -31.58 -0.56
C TRP A 116 -26.27 -32.19 0.66
N GLY A 117 -25.99 -31.41 1.71
CA GLY A 117 -25.24 -31.89 2.87
C GLY A 117 -23.76 -32.20 2.60
N LYS A 118 -23.21 -31.68 1.50
CA LYS A 118 -21.81 -31.87 1.07
C LYS A 118 -21.00 -30.57 1.18
N GLU A 119 -19.70 -30.69 1.36
CA GLU A 119 -18.80 -29.56 1.15
C GLU A 119 -18.61 -29.25 -0.35
N PRO A 120 -18.21 -28.03 -0.74
CA PRO A 120 -18.05 -27.67 -2.15
C PRO A 120 -16.97 -28.48 -2.87
N ASP A 121 -15.94 -28.94 -2.14
CA ASP A 121 -14.88 -29.81 -2.67
C ASP A 121 -15.32 -31.26 -2.90
N GLU A 122 -16.51 -31.64 -2.45
CA GLU A 122 -17.12 -32.97 -2.64
C GLU A 122 -18.23 -32.96 -3.73
N CYS A 123 -18.53 -31.79 -4.29
CA CYS A 123 -19.56 -31.62 -5.31
C CYS A 123 -18.96 -31.75 -6.72
N GLU A 124 -19.75 -32.28 -7.64
CA GLU A 124 -19.37 -32.32 -9.06
C GLU A 124 -19.43 -30.90 -9.66
N GLU A 125 -18.62 -30.66 -10.69
CA GLU A 125 -18.56 -29.35 -11.36
C GLU A 125 -19.91 -28.89 -11.94
N GLU A 126 -20.75 -29.83 -12.38
CA GLU A 126 -22.12 -29.55 -12.86
C GLU A 126 -23.06 -29.10 -11.73
N GLU A 127 -22.95 -29.71 -10.54
CA GLU A 127 -23.73 -29.32 -9.34
C GLU A 127 -23.36 -27.89 -8.93
N LEU A 128 -22.06 -27.55 -8.92
CA LEU A 128 -21.60 -26.19 -8.62
C LEU A 128 -22.04 -25.17 -9.68
N GLN A 129 -22.06 -25.57 -10.96
CA GLN A 129 -22.52 -24.73 -12.06
C GLN A 129 -24.00 -24.37 -11.90
N GLU A 130 -24.83 -25.30 -11.43
CA GLU A 130 -26.26 -25.06 -11.18
C GLU A 130 -26.46 -23.93 -10.17
N ILE A 131 -25.79 -24.01 -9.01
CA ILE A 131 -25.86 -22.95 -7.99
C ILE A 131 -25.37 -21.61 -8.55
N LEU A 132 -24.22 -21.60 -9.24
CA LEU A 132 -23.66 -20.36 -9.78
C LEU A 132 -24.56 -19.74 -10.84
N THR A 133 -25.31 -20.53 -11.60
CA THR A 133 -26.27 -20.01 -12.58
C THR A 133 -27.45 -19.31 -11.91
N GLU A 134 -27.87 -19.78 -10.73
CA GLU A 134 -28.95 -19.18 -9.93
C GLU A 134 -28.49 -17.94 -9.15
N VAL A 135 -27.30 -17.99 -8.56
CA VAL A 135 -26.82 -16.99 -7.59
C VAL A 135 -26.05 -15.83 -8.23
N LEU A 136 -25.38 -16.05 -9.37
CA LEU A 136 -24.59 -15.00 -10.01
C LEU A 136 -25.50 -13.96 -10.69
N PRO A 137 -25.19 -12.66 -10.57
CA PRO A 137 -25.99 -11.62 -11.17
C PRO A 137 -25.90 -11.67 -12.71
N ASN A 138 -26.99 -11.28 -13.36
CA ASN A 138 -27.00 -11.09 -14.81
C ASN A 138 -26.12 -9.88 -15.19
N ALA A 139 -25.17 -10.07 -16.09
CA ALA A 139 -24.19 -9.05 -16.47
C ALA A 139 -24.82 -7.76 -17.02
N LYS A 140 -25.92 -7.86 -17.78
CA LYS A 140 -26.62 -6.67 -18.33
C LYS A 140 -27.38 -5.93 -17.25
N LYS A 141 -28.06 -6.65 -16.35
CA LYS A 141 -28.84 -6.05 -15.25
C LYS A 141 -27.93 -5.37 -14.23
N ALA A 142 -26.76 -5.95 -13.95
CA ALA A 142 -25.76 -5.37 -13.08
C ALA A 142 -24.87 -4.33 -13.79
N GLU A 143 -25.07 -4.10 -15.10
CA GLU A 143 -24.33 -3.11 -15.90
C GLU A 143 -22.80 -3.25 -15.84
N ILE A 144 -22.28 -4.47 -15.61
CA ILE A 144 -20.82 -4.69 -15.43
C ILE A 144 -20.02 -4.51 -16.73
N LEU A 145 -20.70 -4.45 -17.88
CA LEU A 145 -20.13 -4.13 -19.20
C LEU A 145 -20.14 -2.63 -19.50
N GLU A 146 -20.73 -1.80 -18.64
CA GLU A 146 -20.89 -0.38 -18.88
C GLU A 146 -19.80 0.43 -18.16
N PHE A 147 -19.25 1.44 -18.85
CA PHE A 147 -18.27 2.33 -18.23
C PHE A 147 -18.83 3.15 -17.06
N HIS A 148 -20.15 3.37 -17.01
CA HIS A 148 -20.82 4.10 -15.91
C HIS A 148 -21.16 3.23 -14.69
N PHE A 149 -20.74 1.97 -14.65
CA PHE A 149 -20.99 1.09 -13.51
C PHE A 149 -20.70 1.79 -12.18
N CYS A 150 -21.64 1.64 -11.23
CA CYS A 150 -21.65 2.23 -9.90
C CYS A 150 -21.72 1.12 -8.85
N ASP A 151 -20.74 1.03 -7.96
CA ASP A 151 -20.68 0.00 -6.94
C ASP A 151 -21.42 0.36 -5.64
N PHE A 152 -21.84 1.61 -5.44
CA PHE A 152 -22.43 2.07 -4.18
C PHE A 152 -23.71 1.32 -3.78
N ASP A 153 -24.48 0.84 -4.76
CA ASP A 153 -25.71 0.09 -4.53
C ASP A 153 -25.46 -1.41 -4.34
N HIS A 154 -24.19 -1.86 -4.29
CA HIS A 154 -23.81 -3.26 -4.19
C HIS A 154 -23.12 -3.53 -2.85
N SER A 155 -23.43 -4.66 -2.23
CA SER A 155 -22.65 -5.15 -1.09
C SER A 155 -21.29 -5.67 -1.56
N GLU A 156 -20.31 -5.80 -0.64
CA GLU A 156 -19.00 -6.38 -0.98
C GLU A 156 -19.13 -7.80 -1.56
N LEU A 157 -20.10 -8.59 -1.07
CA LEU A 157 -20.36 -9.94 -1.57
C LEU A 157 -20.98 -9.92 -2.98
N ASP A 158 -21.83 -8.93 -3.29
CA ASP A 158 -22.37 -8.78 -4.64
C ASP A 158 -21.26 -8.45 -5.65
N LEU A 159 -20.28 -7.63 -5.25
CA LEU A 159 -19.09 -7.35 -6.07
C LEU A 159 -18.26 -8.62 -6.30
N VAL A 160 -18.11 -9.49 -5.29
CA VAL A 160 -17.45 -10.81 -5.47
C VAL A 160 -18.19 -11.63 -6.53
N LYS A 161 -19.53 -11.71 -6.47
CA LYS A 161 -20.34 -12.42 -7.47
C LYS A 161 -20.22 -11.80 -8.86
N CYS A 162 -20.24 -10.47 -8.97
CA CYS A 162 -19.99 -9.77 -10.24
C CYS A 162 -18.61 -10.09 -10.79
N GLY A 163 -17.59 -10.16 -9.94
CA GLY A 163 -16.22 -10.50 -10.35
C GLY A 163 -16.13 -11.93 -10.89
N ILE A 164 -16.78 -12.90 -10.24
CA ILE A 164 -16.91 -14.27 -10.74
C ILE A 164 -17.65 -14.27 -12.10
N ARG A 165 -18.72 -13.48 -12.24
CA ARG A 165 -19.47 -13.35 -13.51
C ARG A 165 -18.57 -12.88 -14.66
N MET A 166 -17.59 -12.01 -14.42
CA MET A 166 -16.66 -11.55 -15.47
C MET A 166 -15.82 -12.69 -16.07
N TYR A 167 -15.39 -13.68 -15.28
CA TYR A 167 -14.67 -14.86 -15.80
C TYR A 167 -15.57 -15.73 -16.70
N TYR A 168 -16.87 -15.84 -16.37
CA TYR A 168 -17.84 -16.52 -17.22
C TYR A 168 -18.12 -15.74 -18.52
N GLU A 169 -18.26 -14.42 -18.46
CA GLU A 169 -18.45 -13.58 -19.66
C GLU A 169 -17.21 -13.60 -20.59
N LEU A 170 -16.00 -13.71 -20.02
CA LEU A 170 -14.77 -13.94 -20.78
C LEU A 170 -14.67 -15.35 -21.38
N LYS A 171 -15.54 -16.29 -20.97
CA LYS A 171 -15.56 -17.69 -21.40
C LYS A 171 -14.27 -18.45 -21.09
N VAL A 172 -13.60 -18.08 -19.99
CA VAL A 172 -12.31 -18.68 -19.59
C VAL A 172 -12.47 -19.87 -18.64
N VAL A 173 -13.58 -19.93 -17.89
CA VAL A 173 -13.86 -21.00 -16.92
C VAL A 173 -13.88 -22.36 -17.62
N ASP A 174 -14.77 -22.54 -18.61
CA ASP A 174 -14.89 -23.81 -19.33
C ASP A 174 -13.68 -24.07 -20.24
N LYS A 175 -13.12 -23.01 -20.86
CA LYS A 175 -12.01 -23.13 -21.80
C LYS A 175 -10.72 -23.64 -21.16
N PHE A 176 -10.40 -23.17 -19.95
CA PHE A 176 -9.20 -23.55 -19.22
C PHE A 176 -9.49 -24.51 -18.06
N HIS A 177 -10.73 -25.01 -17.98
CA HIS A 177 -11.19 -25.92 -16.94
C HIS A 177 -10.88 -25.41 -15.53
N ILE A 178 -11.18 -24.14 -15.25
CA ILE A 178 -10.98 -23.54 -13.92
C ILE A 178 -12.01 -24.15 -12.96
N PRO A 179 -11.60 -24.82 -11.87
CA PRO A 179 -12.57 -25.37 -10.93
C PRO A 179 -13.41 -24.28 -10.28
N ARG A 180 -14.73 -24.50 -10.26
CA ARG A 180 -15.71 -23.47 -9.87
C ARG A 180 -15.56 -23.06 -8.41
N GLU A 181 -15.30 -24.05 -7.56
CA GLU A 181 -15.01 -23.86 -6.15
C GLU A 181 -13.78 -22.95 -5.94
N VAL A 182 -12.69 -23.23 -6.66
CA VAL A 182 -11.43 -22.48 -6.56
C VAL A 182 -11.61 -21.05 -7.04
N LEU A 183 -12.37 -20.82 -8.12
CA LEU A 183 -12.66 -19.46 -8.60
C LEU A 183 -13.45 -18.64 -7.56
N VAL A 184 -14.48 -19.24 -6.95
CA VAL A 184 -15.26 -18.58 -5.89
C VAL A 184 -14.37 -18.31 -4.67
N ARG A 185 -13.57 -19.29 -4.26
CA ARG A 185 -12.66 -19.16 -3.12
C ARG A 185 -11.61 -18.08 -3.36
N PHE A 186 -11.03 -18.03 -4.55
CA PHE A 186 -10.06 -17.00 -4.95
C PHE A 186 -10.66 -15.60 -4.86
N MET A 187 -11.79 -15.34 -5.54
CA MET A 187 -12.42 -14.02 -5.57
C MET A 187 -12.86 -13.54 -4.18
N TYR A 188 -13.37 -14.45 -3.34
CA TYR A 188 -13.74 -14.10 -1.98
C TYR A 188 -12.51 -13.87 -1.08
N SER A 189 -11.43 -14.64 -1.26
CA SER A 189 -10.17 -14.43 -0.54
C SER A 189 -9.51 -13.10 -0.91
N LEU A 190 -9.55 -12.70 -2.19
CA LEU A 190 -9.09 -11.38 -2.62
C LEU A 190 -9.86 -10.29 -1.89
N SER A 191 -11.20 -10.34 -1.89
CA SER A 191 -12.04 -9.37 -1.18
C SER A 191 -11.65 -9.22 0.29
N LYS A 192 -11.35 -10.33 0.99
CA LYS A 192 -10.86 -10.32 2.38
C LYS A 192 -9.43 -9.83 2.54
N GLY A 193 -8.58 -10.00 1.52
CA GLY A 193 -7.17 -9.58 1.53
C GLY A 193 -7.00 -8.07 1.37
N TYR A 194 -7.98 -7.36 0.81
CA TYR A 194 -8.01 -5.91 0.84
C TYR A 194 -8.31 -5.38 2.24
N ARG A 195 -7.60 -4.32 2.63
CA ARG A 195 -7.78 -3.69 3.95
C ARG A 195 -9.04 -2.83 3.99
N LYS A 196 -9.61 -2.69 5.19
CA LYS A 196 -10.71 -1.78 5.48
C LYS A 196 -10.17 -0.36 5.72
N ILE A 197 -9.77 0.30 4.64
CA ILE A 197 -9.28 1.69 4.62
C ILE A 197 -10.13 2.54 3.69
N THR A 198 -9.91 3.86 3.72
CA THR A 198 -10.80 4.87 3.14
C THR A 198 -10.96 4.73 1.63
N TYR A 199 -9.87 4.60 0.86
CA TYR A 199 -9.95 4.50 -0.61
C TYR A 199 -9.40 3.19 -1.17
N HIS A 200 -8.16 2.81 -0.87
CA HIS A 200 -7.52 1.62 -1.46
C HIS A 200 -8.00 0.31 -0.80
N ASN A 201 -9.28 0.00 -0.97
CA ASN A 201 -9.99 -1.16 -0.43
C ASN A 201 -10.59 -2.03 -1.56
N TRP A 202 -11.36 -3.06 -1.20
CA TRP A 202 -11.92 -4.00 -2.18
C TRP A 202 -12.77 -3.33 -3.27
N ARG A 203 -13.47 -2.23 -2.97
CA ARG A 203 -14.29 -1.52 -3.98
C ARG A 203 -13.42 -0.90 -5.07
N HIS A 204 -12.26 -0.34 -4.68
CA HIS A 204 -11.29 0.16 -5.65
C HIS A 204 -10.74 -1.00 -6.51
N GLY A 205 -10.21 -2.06 -5.88
CA GLY A 205 -9.70 -3.23 -6.60
C GLY A 205 -10.72 -3.87 -7.55
N PHE A 206 -11.99 -3.96 -7.12
CA PHE A 206 -13.09 -4.43 -7.96
C PHE A 206 -13.34 -3.50 -9.16
N ASN A 207 -13.47 -2.19 -8.94
CA ASN A 207 -13.75 -1.22 -10.02
C ASN A 207 -12.61 -1.17 -11.06
N VAL A 208 -11.36 -1.37 -10.64
CA VAL A 208 -10.21 -1.50 -11.57
C VAL A 208 -10.34 -2.77 -12.41
N GLY A 209 -10.62 -3.91 -11.80
CA GLY A 209 -10.89 -5.17 -12.52
C GLY A 209 -12.10 -5.07 -13.48
N GLN A 210 -13.18 -4.42 -13.04
CA GLN A 210 -14.38 -4.14 -13.84
C GLN A 210 -14.08 -3.25 -15.05
N THR A 211 -13.26 -2.21 -14.86
CA THR A 211 -12.88 -1.31 -15.95
C THR A 211 -11.98 -2.04 -16.95
N MET A 212 -11.05 -2.87 -16.48
CA MET A 212 -10.22 -3.71 -17.35
C MET A 212 -11.08 -4.66 -18.20
N PHE A 213 -12.04 -5.34 -17.57
CA PHE A 213 -13.02 -6.18 -18.25
C PHE A 213 -13.82 -5.38 -19.30
N THR A 214 -14.30 -4.19 -18.95
CA THR A 214 -15.08 -3.33 -19.85
C THR A 214 -14.25 -2.82 -21.04
N LEU A 215 -13.00 -2.43 -20.82
CA LEU A 215 -12.08 -2.03 -21.89
C LEU A 215 -11.82 -3.18 -22.88
N LEU A 216 -11.68 -4.41 -22.37
CA LEU A 216 -11.50 -5.58 -23.21
C LEU A 216 -12.75 -5.90 -24.03
N MET A 217 -13.93 -5.91 -23.40
CA MET A 217 -15.19 -6.36 -24.01
C MET A 217 -15.90 -5.24 -24.79
N THR A 218 -16.23 -4.15 -24.13
CA THR A 218 -16.99 -3.01 -24.69
C THR A 218 -16.07 -2.01 -25.41
N GLY A 219 -14.84 -1.83 -24.91
CA GLY A 219 -13.80 -1.02 -25.58
C GLY A 219 -13.15 -1.71 -26.79
N ASP A 220 -13.54 -2.95 -27.08
CA ASP A 220 -13.07 -3.76 -28.20
C ASP A 220 -11.53 -3.90 -28.28
N LEU A 221 -10.87 -3.91 -27.12
CA LEU A 221 -9.42 -4.14 -27.03
C LEU A 221 -9.07 -5.63 -26.97
N LYS A 222 -10.03 -6.51 -26.63
CA LYS A 222 -9.84 -7.97 -26.61
C LYS A 222 -9.32 -8.52 -27.94
N ARG A 223 -9.62 -7.87 -29.07
CA ARG A 223 -9.15 -8.28 -30.41
C ARG A 223 -7.62 -8.46 -30.53
N TYR A 224 -6.81 -7.79 -29.69
CA TYR A 224 -5.35 -7.90 -29.72
C TYR A 224 -4.81 -9.02 -28.84
N TYR A 225 -5.64 -9.53 -27.93
CA TYR A 225 -5.23 -10.42 -26.86
C TYR A 225 -5.95 -11.76 -26.96
N THR A 226 -5.25 -12.80 -26.59
CA THR A 226 -5.82 -14.13 -26.38
C THR A 226 -6.65 -14.16 -25.09
N ASP A 227 -7.52 -15.18 -24.97
CA ASP A 227 -8.31 -15.36 -23.74
C ASP A 227 -7.45 -15.53 -22.48
N LEU A 228 -6.26 -16.12 -22.62
CA LEU A 228 -5.30 -16.29 -21.53
C LEU A 228 -4.73 -14.94 -21.06
N GLU A 229 -4.33 -14.09 -22.02
CA GLU A 229 -3.85 -12.72 -21.73
C GLU A 229 -4.96 -11.88 -21.09
N CYS A 230 -6.19 -11.95 -21.61
CA CYS A 230 -7.35 -11.26 -21.03
C CYS A 230 -7.61 -11.70 -19.58
N MET A 231 -7.55 -13.01 -19.31
CA MET A 231 -7.71 -13.56 -17.96
C MET A 231 -6.62 -13.03 -17.02
N ALA A 232 -5.36 -13.03 -17.45
CA ALA A 232 -4.25 -12.50 -16.66
C ALA A 232 -4.43 -11.01 -16.34
N MET A 233 -4.85 -10.20 -17.33
CA MET A 233 -5.08 -8.76 -17.17
C MET A 233 -6.21 -8.45 -16.19
N VAL A 234 -7.33 -9.18 -16.25
CA VAL A 234 -8.45 -9.00 -15.32
C VAL A 234 -8.07 -9.44 -13.91
N THR A 235 -7.39 -10.59 -13.75
CA THR A 235 -6.86 -11.01 -12.45
C THR A 235 -5.88 -9.98 -11.88
N ALA A 236 -4.96 -9.46 -12.70
CA ALA A 236 -4.03 -8.41 -12.29
C ALA A 236 -4.76 -7.16 -11.80
N GLY A 237 -5.83 -6.73 -12.49
CA GLY A 237 -6.66 -5.60 -12.07
C GLY A 237 -7.30 -5.80 -10.69
N PHE A 238 -7.80 -7.00 -10.40
CA PHE A 238 -8.34 -7.33 -9.07
C PHE A 238 -7.27 -7.42 -7.98
N CYS A 239 -6.02 -7.71 -8.33
CA CYS A 239 -4.93 -7.95 -7.38
C CYS A 239 -4.04 -6.73 -7.12
N HIS A 240 -4.08 -5.71 -7.98
CA HIS A 240 -3.00 -4.71 -8.08
C HIS A 240 -2.70 -3.95 -6.79
N ASP A 241 -3.69 -3.80 -5.89
CA ASP A 241 -3.61 -3.02 -4.65
C ASP A 241 -3.90 -3.84 -3.38
N ILE A 242 -3.80 -5.17 -3.47
CA ILE A 242 -4.06 -6.04 -2.31
C ILE A 242 -3.10 -5.73 -1.15
N ASP A 243 -3.60 -5.69 0.09
CA ASP A 243 -2.83 -5.30 1.28
C ASP A 243 -2.29 -3.84 1.27
N HIS A 244 -2.85 -2.91 0.47
CA HIS A 244 -2.47 -1.50 0.54
C HIS A 244 -2.70 -0.90 1.94
N ARG A 245 -1.76 -0.05 2.39
CA ARG A 245 -1.65 0.41 3.80
C ARG A 245 -2.12 1.85 4.02
N GLY A 246 -2.75 2.47 3.02
CA GLY A 246 -3.19 3.87 3.07
C GLY A 246 -2.05 4.88 3.05
N THR A 247 -0.84 4.47 2.65
CA THR A 247 0.34 5.33 2.58
C THR A 247 1.16 5.01 1.34
N ASN A 248 1.71 6.04 0.69
CA ASN A 248 2.41 5.87 -0.60
C ASN A 248 3.88 5.44 -0.48
N ASN A 249 4.49 5.11 -1.64
CA ASN A 249 5.90 4.70 -1.76
C ASN A 249 6.89 5.70 -1.11
N LEU A 250 6.62 7.01 -1.18
CA LEU A 250 7.48 8.03 -0.57
C LEU A 250 7.48 7.93 0.96
N TYR A 251 6.31 7.72 1.56
CA TYR A 251 6.20 7.51 3.00
C TYR A 251 6.90 6.23 3.46
N GLN A 252 6.78 5.13 2.68
CA GLN A 252 7.49 3.87 3.00
C GLN A 252 9.01 4.07 3.07
N MET A 253 9.58 4.86 2.14
CA MET A 253 11.00 5.21 2.18
C MET A 253 11.35 6.07 3.39
N LYS A 254 10.59 7.15 3.66
CA LYS A 254 10.87 8.08 4.75
C LYS A 254 10.75 7.44 6.13
N SER A 255 9.80 6.52 6.32
CA SER A 255 9.58 5.81 7.57
C SER A 255 10.57 4.67 7.84
N GLY A 256 11.45 4.35 6.89
CA GLY A 256 12.42 3.25 7.02
C GLY A 256 11.76 1.87 7.06
N ASN A 257 10.58 1.72 6.44
CA ASN A 257 9.81 0.49 6.43
C ASN A 257 10.62 -0.67 5.81
N PRO A 258 10.54 -1.91 6.34
CA PRO A 258 11.19 -3.08 5.76
C PRO A 258 10.93 -3.28 4.26
N LEU A 259 9.73 -2.95 3.76
CA LEU A 259 9.40 -3.03 2.34
C LEU A 259 10.31 -2.13 1.48
N ALA A 260 10.63 -0.92 1.96
CA ALA A 260 11.54 -0.01 1.27
C ALA A 260 13.01 -0.48 1.29
N LYS A 261 13.37 -1.36 2.24
CA LYS A 261 14.69 -2.02 2.27
C LYS A 261 14.75 -3.23 1.35
N LEU A 262 13.63 -3.95 1.22
CA LEU A 262 13.50 -5.12 0.35
C LEU A 262 13.41 -4.73 -1.14
N HIS A 263 12.75 -3.63 -1.44
CA HIS A 263 12.50 -3.16 -2.80
C HIS A 263 13.10 -1.77 -3.03
N GLY A 264 13.86 -1.62 -4.12
CA GLY A 264 14.47 -0.33 -4.49
C GLY A 264 13.59 0.58 -5.37
N SER A 265 12.54 0.04 -5.99
CA SER A 265 11.61 0.78 -6.85
C SER A 265 10.24 0.11 -6.87
N SER A 266 9.18 0.91 -7.05
CA SER A 266 7.79 0.44 -7.06
C SER A 266 7.49 -0.47 -5.87
N ILE A 267 7.73 0.06 -4.66
CA ILE A 267 7.86 -0.70 -3.42
C ILE A 267 6.56 -1.44 -3.10
N LEU A 268 5.44 -0.73 -3.14
CA LEU A 268 4.12 -1.28 -2.84
C LEU A 268 3.62 -2.17 -3.98
N GLU A 269 3.84 -1.79 -5.24
CA GLU A 269 3.42 -2.58 -6.40
C GLU A 269 4.09 -3.96 -6.43
N ARG A 270 5.36 -4.05 -6.02
CA ARG A 270 6.06 -5.33 -5.84
C ARG A 270 5.53 -6.14 -4.66
N HIS A 271 5.12 -5.47 -3.58
CA HIS A 271 4.46 -6.13 -2.44
C HIS A 271 3.11 -6.72 -2.86
N HIS A 272 2.27 -5.96 -3.56
CA HIS A 272 0.98 -6.44 -4.08
C HIS A 272 1.16 -7.65 -5.00
N LEU A 273 2.18 -7.61 -5.87
CA LEU A 273 2.54 -8.71 -6.74
C LEU A 273 2.99 -9.96 -5.97
N GLU A 274 3.90 -9.83 -5.01
CA GLU A 274 4.37 -10.97 -4.22
C GLU A 274 3.23 -11.58 -3.41
N PHE A 275 2.39 -10.74 -2.79
CA PHE A 275 1.20 -11.21 -2.06
C PHE A 275 0.25 -11.99 -2.95
N SER A 276 -0.01 -11.49 -4.16
CA SER A 276 -0.86 -12.15 -5.16
C SER A 276 -0.27 -13.50 -5.60
N LYS A 277 1.04 -13.56 -5.82
CA LYS A 277 1.74 -14.82 -6.12
C LYS A 277 1.66 -15.78 -4.95
N THR A 278 1.81 -15.32 -3.71
CA THR A 278 1.66 -16.16 -2.52
C THR A 278 0.26 -16.77 -2.43
N LEU A 279 -0.80 -16.00 -2.70
CA LEU A 279 -2.17 -16.54 -2.75
C LEU A 279 -2.30 -17.63 -3.82
N LEU A 280 -1.76 -17.40 -5.02
CA LEU A 280 -1.82 -18.35 -6.13
C LEU A 280 -0.89 -19.57 -5.97
N ARG A 281 -0.02 -19.62 -4.96
CA ARG A 281 0.76 -20.83 -4.62
C ARG A 281 -0.06 -21.87 -3.88
N ASP A 282 -1.15 -21.48 -3.22
CA ASP A 282 -2.09 -22.40 -2.58
C ASP A 282 -2.99 -23.04 -3.65
N GLU A 283 -2.97 -24.37 -3.76
CA GLU A 283 -3.71 -25.12 -4.79
C GLU A 283 -5.23 -24.81 -4.76
N SER A 284 -5.82 -24.64 -3.58
CA SER A 284 -7.26 -24.34 -3.44
C SER A 284 -7.62 -22.88 -3.75
N LEU A 285 -6.65 -22.02 -4.03
CA LEU A 285 -6.84 -20.65 -4.51
C LEU A 285 -6.33 -20.45 -5.94
N ASN A 286 -5.57 -21.40 -6.47
CA ASN A 286 -4.89 -21.26 -7.75
C ASN A 286 -5.82 -21.54 -8.93
N ILE A 287 -6.44 -20.48 -9.45
CA ILE A 287 -7.27 -20.53 -10.67
C ILE A 287 -6.48 -20.92 -11.95
N TYR A 288 -5.16 -21.07 -11.86
CA TYR A 288 -4.27 -21.45 -12.96
C TYR A 288 -3.75 -22.89 -12.86
N GLN A 289 -4.23 -23.69 -11.89
CA GLN A 289 -3.70 -25.04 -11.63
C GLN A 289 -3.82 -26.02 -12.81
N ASN A 290 -4.80 -25.83 -13.69
CA ASN A 290 -5.01 -26.68 -14.87
C ASN A 290 -4.30 -26.17 -16.14
N LEU A 291 -3.55 -25.07 -16.05
CA LEU A 291 -2.72 -24.57 -17.14
C LEU A 291 -1.44 -25.39 -17.26
N ASN A 292 -0.94 -25.53 -18.49
CA ASN A 292 0.41 -26.07 -18.67
C ASN A 292 1.48 -25.06 -18.23
N ARG A 293 2.70 -25.54 -17.99
CA ARG A 293 3.83 -24.72 -17.52
C ARG A 293 4.06 -23.46 -18.34
N ARG A 294 4.01 -23.54 -19.67
CA ARG A 294 4.24 -22.37 -20.55
C ARG A 294 3.15 -21.33 -20.41
N GLN A 295 1.88 -21.76 -20.32
CA GLN A 295 0.76 -20.85 -20.07
C GLN A 295 0.87 -20.19 -18.70
N HIS A 296 1.25 -20.96 -17.67
CA HIS A 296 1.47 -20.43 -16.33
C HIS A 296 2.59 -19.38 -16.30
N GLU A 297 3.73 -19.65 -16.93
CA GLU A 297 4.83 -18.68 -17.06
C GLU A 297 4.39 -17.39 -17.77
N VAL A 298 3.57 -17.50 -18.82
CA VAL A 298 3.00 -16.34 -19.53
C VAL A 298 2.08 -15.52 -18.61
N VAL A 299 1.15 -16.16 -17.90
CA VAL A 299 0.22 -15.46 -17.01
C VAL A 299 0.96 -14.74 -15.90
N ILE A 300 1.93 -15.39 -15.26
CA ILE A 300 2.73 -14.77 -14.19
C ILE A 300 3.53 -13.58 -14.73
N HIS A 301 4.17 -13.70 -15.89
CA HIS A 301 4.86 -12.58 -16.52
C HIS A 301 3.93 -11.39 -16.81
N LEU A 302 2.73 -11.64 -17.32
CA LEU A 302 1.76 -10.58 -17.59
C LEU A 302 1.24 -9.91 -16.33
N MET A 303 1.01 -10.67 -15.25
CA MET A 303 0.68 -10.11 -13.94
C MET A 303 1.81 -9.22 -13.41
N ASP A 304 3.08 -9.64 -13.55
CA ASP A 304 4.24 -8.84 -13.15
C ASP A 304 4.27 -7.51 -13.90
N VAL A 305 4.13 -7.54 -15.23
CA VAL A 305 4.13 -6.34 -16.07
C VAL A 305 2.94 -5.43 -15.73
N ALA A 306 1.75 -5.99 -15.57
CA ALA A 306 0.53 -5.22 -15.35
C ALA A 306 0.51 -4.56 -13.96
N ILE A 307 0.80 -5.30 -12.90
CA ILE A 307 0.76 -4.77 -11.52
C ILE A 307 1.89 -3.76 -11.32
N ILE A 308 3.11 -4.02 -11.80
CA ILE A 308 4.20 -3.03 -11.65
C ILE A 308 3.91 -1.74 -12.44
N ALA A 309 3.14 -1.81 -13.53
CA ALA A 309 2.80 -0.65 -14.35
C ALA A 309 1.80 0.32 -13.71
N THR A 310 1.18 -0.02 -12.57
CA THR A 310 0.32 0.93 -11.82
C THR A 310 1.11 2.06 -11.18
N ASP A 311 2.43 1.89 -10.96
CA ASP A 311 3.31 2.96 -10.51
C ASP A 311 3.38 4.09 -11.55
N LEU A 312 2.80 5.24 -11.20
CA LEU A 312 2.76 6.44 -12.06
C LEU A 312 4.16 6.93 -12.48
N ALA A 313 5.23 6.61 -11.74
CA ALA A 313 6.59 6.94 -12.16
C ALA A 313 7.00 6.21 -13.46
N LEU A 314 6.45 5.02 -13.70
CA LEU A 314 6.69 4.24 -14.92
C LEU A 314 5.76 4.67 -16.06
N TYR A 315 4.53 5.06 -15.75
CA TYR A 315 3.55 5.60 -16.72
C TYR A 315 4.16 6.72 -17.58
N PHE A 316 4.81 7.72 -16.96
CA PHE A 316 5.39 8.84 -17.70
C PHE A 316 6.50 8.44 -18.68
N LYS A 317 7.18 7.31 -18.44
CA LYS A 317 8.19 6.76 -19.34
C LYS A 317 7.57 6.02 -20.53
N LYS A 318 6.38 5.43 -20.35
CA LYS A 318 5.68 4.60 -21.36
C LYS A 318 4.76 5.39 -22.28
N ARG A 319 4.23 6.53 -21.82
CA ARG A 319 3.25 7.34 -22.54
C ARG A 319 3.66 7.74 -23.97
N THR A 320 4.94 8.08 -24.18
CA THR A 320 5.46 8.48 -25.51
C THR A 320 5.59 7.30 -26.47
N MET A 321 5.87 6.10 -25.94
CA MET A 321 5.89 4.87 -26.74
C MET A 321 4.46 4.49 -27.15
N PHE A 322 3.51 4.63 -26.23
CA PHE A 322 2.09 4.40 -26.53
C PHE A 322 1.57 5.35 -27.61
N GLN A 323 1.87 6.65 -27.51
CA GLN A 323 1.46 7.62 -28.54
C GLN A 323 1.94 7.22 -29.95
N LYS A 324 3.19 6.74 -30.07
CA LYS A 324 3.73 6.23 -31.35
C LYS A 324 3.01 4.98 -31.84
N ILE A 325 2.58 4.09 -30.94
CA ILE A 325 1.76 2.92 -31.29
C ILE A 325 0.40 3.40 -31.85
N VAL A 326 -0.23 4.38 -31.20
CA VAL A 326 -1.49 4.97 -31.67
C VAL A 326 -1.31 5.65 -33.03
N ASP A 327 -0.24 6.43 -33.23
CA ASP A 327 0.05 7.07 -34.52
C ASP A 327 0.24 6.04 -35.64
N GLN A 328 1.00 4.97 -35.36
CA GLN A 328 1.21 3.89 -36.31
C GLN A 328 -0.10 3.16 -36.64
N SER A 329 -1.00 2.99 -35.67
CA SER A 329 -2.29 2.35 -35.94
C SER A 329 -3.11 3.12 -36.98
N LYS A 330 -2.93 4.45 -37.06
CA LYS A 330 -3.61 5.31 -38.04
C LYS A 330 -3.00 5.28 -39.43
N THR A 331 -1.82 4.67 -39.61
CA THR A 331 -1.21 4.49 -40.94
C THR A 331 -1.71 3.24 -41.66
N TYR A 332 -2.43 2.35 -40.98
CA TYR A 332 -3.04 1.17 -41.58
C TYR A 332 -4.40 1.53 -42.20
N GLU A 333 -4.68 1.04 -43.40
CA GLU A 333 -5.92 1.32 -44.11
C GLU A 333 -7.15 0.66 -43.45
N ASN A 334 -6.95 -0.49 -42.80
CA ASN A 334 -8.02 -1.24 -42.16
C ASN A 334 -7.61 -1.84 -40.82
N TRP A 335 -8.61 -2.07 -39.97
CA TRP A 335 -8.44 -2.58 -38.61
C TRP A 335 -7.97 -4.04 -38.55
N ASN A 336 -8.29 -4.85 -39.55
CA ASN A 336 -7.96 -6.27 -39.55
C ASN A 336 -6.45 -6.48 -39.70
N ASP A 337 -5.80 -5.73 -40.59
CA ASP A 337 -4.37 -5.83 -40.81
C ASP A 337 -3.59 -5.27 -39.61
N TRP A 338 -4.06 -4.17 -39.02
CA TRP A 338 -3.52 -3.65 -37.76
C TRP A 338 -3.63 -4.68 -36.63
N THR A 339 -4.78 -5.34 -36.50
CA THR A 339 -5.02 -6.35 -35.45
C THR A 339 -4.09 -7.54 -35.62
N LYS A 340 -3.96 -8.09 -36.84
CA LYS A 340 -3.02 -9.19 -37.12
C LYS A 340 -1.57 -8.81 -36.79
N TYR A 341 -1.16 -7.58 -37.13
CA TYR A 341 0.16 -7.07 -36.76
C TYR A 341 0.33 -7.01 -35.23
N MET A 342 -0.61 -6.39 -34.52
CA MET A 342 -0.56 -6.25 -33.06
C MET A 342 -0.56 -7.59 -32.33
N MET A 343 -1.27 -8.60 -32.83
CA MET A 343 -1.29 -9.94 -32.20
C MET A 343 0.09 -10.61 -32.18
N LEU A 344 0.95 -10.31 -33.15
CA LEU A 344 2.32 -10.85 -33.26
C LEU A 344 3.35 -10.03 -32.47
N GLU A 345 3.06 -8.76 -32.21
CA GLU A 345 3.98 -7.81 -31.57
C GLU A 345 3.86 -7.81 -30.04
N THR A 346 4.63 -8.67 -29.38
CA THR A 346 4.59 -8.87 -27.92
C THR A 346 4.87 -7.58 -27.13
N THR A 347 5.96 -6.88 -27.44
CA THR A 347 6.36 -5.65 -26.71
C THR A 347 5.30 -4.54 -26.81
N ARG A 348 4.63 -4.42 -27.96
CA ARG A 348 3.59 -3.39 -28.16
C ARG A 348 2.35 -3.71 -27.35
N LYS A 349 1.95 -4.99 -27.32
CA LYS A 349 0.85 -5.46 -26.45
C LYS A 349 1.14 -5.16 -24.98
N GLU A 350 2.37 -5.41 -24.51
CA GLU A 350 2.73 -5.08 -23.12
C GLU A 350 2.66 -3.57 -22.81
N ILE A 351 3.07 -2.71 -23.75
CA ILE A 351 2.95 -1.26 -23.57
C ILE A 351 1.48 -0.85 -23.53
N VAL A 352 0.63 -1.39 -24.42
CA VAL A 352 -0.81 -1.11 -24.42
C VAL A 352 -1.43 -1.62 -23.11
N MET A 353 -1.10 -2.82 -22.66
CA MET A 353 -1.55 -3.40 -21.38
C MET A 353 -1.16 -2.53 -20.19
N ALA A 354 0.10 -2.06 -20.12
CA ALA A 354 0.55 -1.16 -19.06
C ALA A 354 -0.25 0.15 -19.03
N MET A 355 -0.50 0.76 -20.20
CA MET A 355 -1.32 1.97 -20.30
C MET A 355 -2.79 1.71 -19.97
N MET A 356 -3.33 0.55 -20.35
CA MET A 356 -4.69 0.14 -19.99
C MET A 356 -4.81 -0.02 -18.47
N MET A 357 -3.81 -0.62 -17.81
CA MET A 357 -3.81 -0.77 -16.35
C MET A 357 -3.84 0.59 -15.65
N THR A 358 -2.98 1.55 -16.05
CA THR A 358 -3.04 2.91 -15.49
C THR A 358 -4.37 3.60 -15.78
N ALA A 359 -4.97 3.39 -16.96
CA ALA A 359 -6.29 3.93 -17.26
C ALA A 359 -7.39 3.32 -16.36
N CYS A 360 -7.31 2.02 -16.06
CA CYS A 360 -8.24 1.33 -15.17
C CYS A 360 -8.12 1.80 -13.72
N ASP A 361 -6.88 1.91 -13.23
CA ASP A 361 -6.57 2.42 -11.88
C ASP A 361 -7.16 3.83 -11.68
N LEU A 362 -6.98 4.70 -12.68
CA LEU A 362 -7.52 6.05 -12.66
C LEU A 362 -8.99 6.15 -13.13
N SER A 363 -9.72 5.04 -13.28
CA SER A 363 -11.06 5.03 -13.90
C SER A 363 -12.14 5.79 -13.13
N ALA A 364 -11.98 5.93 -11.82
CA ALA A 364 -12.90 6.68 -10.98
C ALA A 364 -13.09 8.14 -11.43
N ILE A 365 -12.05 8.74 -12.04
CA ILE A 365 -12.09 10.13 -12.53
C ILE A 365 -13.00 10.32 -13.76
N ALA A 366 -13.34 9.23 -14.44
CA ALA A 366 -14.20 9.19 -15.63
C ALA A 366 -15.63 8.67 -15.33
N LYS A 367 -15.98 8.47 -14.05
CA LYS A 367 -17.34 8.12 -13.62
C LYS A 367 -18.24 9.36 -13.60
N PRO A 368 -19.58 9.22 -13.62
CA PRO A 368 -20.51 10.34 -13.41
C PRO A 368 -20.15 11.19 -12.17
N TRP A 369 -20.47 12.48 -12.20
CA TRP A 369 -20.11 13.46 -11.16
C TRP A 369 -20.50 13.02 -9.73
N GLU A 370 -21.70 12.46 -9.57
CA GLU A 370 -22.21 11.98 -8.27
C GLU A 370 -21.37 10.85 -7.65
N ILE A 371 -20.65 10.12 -8.49
CA ILE A 371 -19.71 9.08 -8.07
C ILE A 371 -18.33 9.70 -7.87
N GLN A 372 -17.85 10.43 -8.89
CA GLN A 372 -16.49 10.97 -8.90
C GLN A 372 -16.24 11.92 -7.72
N SER A 373 -17.21 12.78 -7.37
CA SER A 373 -17.09 13.72 -6.25
C SER A 373 -16.91 13.00 -4.91
N LYS A 374 -17.67 11.92 -4.65
CA LYS A 374 -17.54 11.09 -3.44
C LYS A 374 -16.21 10.35 -3.39
N VAL A 375 -15.76 9.81 -4.53
CA VAL A 375 -14.46 9.14 -4.61
C VAL A 375 -13.32 10.12 -4.37
N ALA A 376 -13.37 11.32 -4.95
CA ALA A 376 -12.36 12.36 -4.74
C ALA A 376 -12.23 12.76 -3.27
N LEU A 377 -13.35 12.84 -2.53
CA LEU A 377 -13.33 13.09 -1.09
C LEU A 377 -12.70 11.93 -0.30
N SER A 378 -12.94 10.70 -0.72
CA SER A 378 -12.35 9.50 -0.09
C SER A 378 -10.83 9.45 -0.28
N VAL A 379 -10.37 9.75 -1.51
CA VAL A 379 -8.93 9.87 -1.83
C VAL A 379 -8.29 11.01 -1.04
N ALA A 380 -8.94 12.17 -0.97
CA ALA A 380 -8.44 13.31 -0.21
C ALA A 380 -8.34 13.00 1.29
N ALA A 381 -9.36 12.34 1.86
CA ALA A 381 -9.34 11.91 3.26
C ALA A 381 -8.17 10.98 3.57
N GLU A 382 -7.89 10.01 2.70
CA GLU A 382 -6.74 9.11 2.88
C GLU A 382 -5.39 9.85 2.77
N PHE A 383 -5.26 10.81 1.84
CA PHE A 383 -4.08 11.68 1.78
C PHE A 383 -3.91 12.55 3.03
N TRP A 384 -5.00 13.02 3.62
CA TRP A 384 -4.97 13.77 4.88
C TRP A 384 -4.58 12.89 6.06
N GLU A 385 -5.09 11.67 6.13
CA GLU A 385 -4.67 10.68 7.13
C GLU A 385 -3.16 10.41 7.04
N GLN A 386 -2.62 10.24 5.82
CA GLN A 386 -1.16 10.15 5.61
C GLN A 386 -0.44 11.44 6.05
N GLY A 387 -0.97 12.62 5.70
CA GLY A 387 -0.35 13.90 6.09
C GLY A 387 -0.29 14.09 7.61
N ASP A 388 -1.30 13.63 8.33
CA ASP A 388 -1.34 13.61 9.79
C ASP A 388 -0.30 12.64 10.36
N LEU A 389 -0.07 11.48 9.73
CA LEU A 389 1.03 10.56 10.07
C LEU A 389 2.41 11.18 9.81
N GLU A 390 2.62 11.84 8.67
CA GLU A 390 3.88 12.53 8.38
C GLU A 390 4.21 13.61 9.42
N ARG A 391 3.18 14.32 9.88
CA ARG A 391 3.31 15.36 10.91
C ARG A 391 3.64 14.79 12.29
N THR A 392 3.00 13.68 12.66
CA THR A 392 3.11 13.12 14.02
C THR A 392 4.28 12.17 14.21
N VAL A 393 4.59 11.35 13.19
CA VAL A 393 5.63 10.30 13.27
C VAL A 393 6.96 10.77 12.70
N LEU A 394 6.94 11.52 11.60
CA LEU A 394 8.16 12.00 10.94
C LEU A 394 8.54 13.43 11.34
N GLU A 395 7.67 14.11 12.11
CA GLU A 395 7.82 15.52 12.52
C GLU A 395 8.04 16.46 11.31
N GLN A 396 7.43 16.13 10.17
CA GLN A 396 7.54 16.89 8.93
C GLN A 396 6.24 17.63 8.60
N GLN A 397 6.37 18.81 7.99
CA GLN A 397 5.21 19.48 7.42
C GLN A 397 4.81 18.81 6.10
N PRO A 398 3.59 18.27 5.98
CA PRO A 398 3.15 17.65 4.74
C PRO A 398 2.98 18.71 3.65
N ILE A 399 3.03 18.26 2.39
CA ILE A 399 2.72 19.12 1.24
C ILE A 399 1.24 19.53 1.25
N PRO A 400 0.84 20.65 0.58
CA PRO A 400 -0.53 21.14 0.61
C PRO A 400 -1.61 20.10 0.26
N MET A 401 -1.32 19.17 -0.66
CA MET A 401 -2.23 18.10 -1.07
C MET A 401 -2.63 17.16 0.07
N MET A 402 -1.75 17.01 1.07
CA MET A 402 -1.94 16.14 2.24
C MET A 402 -2.27 16.92 3.51
N ASP A 403 -2.46 18.25 3.41
CA ASP A 403 -2.82 19.08 4.56
C ASP A 403 -4.34 19.28 4.61
N ARG A 404 -4.98 18.70 5.64
CA ARG A 404 -6.44 18.80 5.82
C ARG A 404 -6.94 20.23 6.04
N ASN A 405 -6.06 21.15 6.46
CA ASN A 405 -6.40 22.58 6.60
C ASN A 405 -6.47 23.32 5.26
N LYS A 406 -6.04 22.66 4.17
CA LYS A 406 -6.10 23.17 2.80
C LYS A 406 -7.14 22.43 1.96
N ALA A 407 -8.13 21.81 2.59
CA ALA A 407 -9.18 21.07 1.91
C ALA A 407 -9.92 21.91 0.85
N ASP A 408 -10.06 23.22 1.07
CA ASP A 408 -10.71 24.11 0.10
C ASP A 408 -9.93 24.26 -1.23
N GLU A 409 -8.64 23.93 -1.26
CA GLU A 409 -7.82 23.91 -2.49
C GLU A 409 -8.05 22.65 -3.35
N LEU A 410 -8.80 21.65 -2.85
CA LEU A 410 -9.05 20.37 -3.53
C LEU A 410 -9.55 20.53 -4.98
N PRO A 411 -10.51 21.43 -5.30
CA PRO A 411 -10.97 21.61 -6.69
C PRO A 411 -9.84 21.97 -7.66
N LYS A 412 -8.93 22.86 -7.23
CA LYS A 412 -7.78 23.27 -8.03
C LYS A 412 -6.82 22.12 -8.27
N LEU A 413 -6.56 21.32 -7.23
CA LEU A 413 -5.70 20.14 -7.30
C LEU A 413 -6.28 19.08 -8.24
N GLN A 414 -7.60 18.84 -8.18
CA GLN A 414 -8.30 17.91 -9.08
C GLN A 414 -8.22 18.36 -10.54
N CYS A 415 -8.42 19.65 -10.85
CA CYS A 415 -8.21 20.16 -12.21
C CYS A 415 -6.78 19.89 -12.71
N GLY A 416 -5.77 20.17 -11.88
CA GLY A 416 -4.37 19.93 -12.23
C GLY A 416 -4.07 18.44 -12.48
N PHE A 417 -4.62 17.55 -11.66
CA PHE A 417 -4.48 16.11 -11.83
C PHE A 417 -5.14 15.61 -13.13
N ILE A 418 -6.38 16.04 -13.40
CA ILE A 418 -7.08 15.72 -14.64
C ILE A 418 -6.29 16.18 -15.86
N ASP A 419 -5.80 17.42 -15.85
CA ASP A 419 -5.09 18.01 -17.00
C ASP A 419 -3.72 17.35 -17.23
N PHE A 420 -2.95 17.07 -16.16
CA PHE A 420 -1.58 16.59 -16.29
C PHE A 420 -1.44 15.07 -16.41
N VAL A 421 -2.30 14.31 -15.74
CA VAL A 421 -2.19 12.84 -15.65
C VAL A 421 -3.24 12.16 -16.53
N CYS A 422 -4.53 12.44 -16.27
CA CYS A 422 -5.63 11.68 -16.86
C CYS A 422 -5.91 12.03 -18.33
N SER A 423 -5.86 13.32 -18.68
CA SER A 423 -6.29 13.78 -20.01
C SER A 423 -5.49 13.16 -21.14
N PHE A 424 -4.17 12.96 -20.95
CA PHE A 424 -3.33 12.32 -21.96
C PHE A 424 -3.81 10.90 -22.26
N VAL A 425 -3.94 10.05 -21.24
CA VAL A 425 -4.22 8.62 -21.44
C VAL A 425 -5.59 8.42 -22.07
N TYR A 426 -6.63 9.11 -21.61
CA TYR A 426 -7.97 8.98 -22.18
C TYR A 426 -8.11 9.60 -23.57
N LYS A 427 -7.38 10.68 -23.87
CA LYS A 427 -7.35 11.26 -25.21
C LYS A 427 -6.69 10.30 -26.21
N GLU A 428 -5.56 9.71 -25.84
CA GLU A 428 -4.88 8.75 -26.71
C GLU A 428 -5.68 7.45 -26.84
N PHE A 429 -6.35 6.96 -25.80
CA PHE A 429 -7.26 5.81 -25.91
C PHE A 429 -8.48 6.09 -26.78
N SER A 430 -9.14 7.25 -26.64
CA SER A 430 -10.26 7.64 -27.52
C SER A 430 -9.81 7.82 -28.98
N ARG A 431 -8.60 8.34 -29.19
CA ARG A 431 -7.99 8.41 -30.52
C ARG A 431 -7.68 7.01 -31.05
N PHE A 432 -7.22 6.10 -30.21
CA PHE A 432 -6.94 4.72 -30.58
C PHE A 432 -8.24 3.99 -30.93
N HIS A 433 -9.18 3.89 -29.99
CA HIS A 433 -10.49 3.23 -30.09
C HIS A 433 -11.64 4.20 -29.79
N VAL A 434 -12.58 4.32 -30.72
CA VAL A 434 -13.71 5.26 -30.61
C VAL A 434 -14.68 4.86 -29.49
N GLU A 435 -14.76 3.57 -29.18
CA GLU A 435 -15.60 2.97 -28.16
C GLU A 435 -15.28 3.50 -26.75
N ILE A 436 -14.08 4.04 -26.53
CA ILE A 436 -13.60 4.57 -25.25
C ILE A 436 -13.89 6.08 -25.10
N THR A 437 -14.34 6.75 -26.18
CA THR A 437 -14.68 8.18 -26.18
C THR A 437 -15.64 8.60 -25.04
N PRO A 438 -16.64 7.81 -24.65
CA PRO A 438 -17.50 8.15 -23.50
C PRO A 438 -16.74 8.39 -22.18
N MET A 439 -15.61 7.70 -21.94
CA MET A 439 -14.78 7.96 -20.76
C MET A 439 -14.10 9.33 -20.84
N LEU A 440 -13.60 9.71 -22.02
CA LEU A 440 -12.98 11.01 -22.25
C LEU A 440 -14.00 12.15 -22.08
N GLU A 441 -15.20 12.00 -22.62
CA GLU A 441 -16.26 13.01 -22.49
C GLU A 441 -16.65 13.23 -21.03
N ARG A 442 -16.78 12.15 -20.25
CA ARG A 442 -17.06 12.24 -18.81
C ARG A 442 -15.93 12.87 -18.03
N LEU A 443 -14.69 12.54 -18.34
CA LEU A 443 -13.52 13.21 -17.76
C LEU A 443 -13.57 14.72 -17.99
N MET A 444 -13.87 15.14 -19.23
CA MET A 444 -13.97 16.56 -19.58
C MET A 444 -15.15 17.25 -18.90
N ASN A 445 -16.28 16.54 -18.69
CA ASN A 445 -17.40 17.07 -17.92
C ASN A 445 -17.05 17.23 -16.44
N ASN A 446 -16.45 16.22 -15.81
CA ASN A 446 -15.97 16.32 -14.42
C ASN A 446 -14.94 17.44 -14.24
N ARG A 447 -14.05 17.65 -15.23
CA ARG A 447 -13.13 18.79 -15.24
C ARG A 447 -13.86 20.14 -15.19
N LYS A 448 -14.97 20.29 -15.93
CA LYS A 448 -15.78 21.52 -15.91
C LYS A 448 -16.41 21.76 -14.54
N GLU A 449 -16.97 20.72 -13.94
CA GLU A 449 -17.56 20.79 -12.59
C GLU A 449 -16.52 21.18 -11.53
N TRP A 450 -15.34 20.54 -11.56
CA TRP A 450 -14.23 20.93 -10.67
C TRP A 450 -13.75 22.36 -10.92
N ASN A 451 -13.68 22.81 -12.17
CA ASN A 451 -13.28 24.17 -12.48
C ASN A 451 -14.32 25.19 -11.97
N ALA A 452 -15.61 24.88 -12.06
CA ALA A 452 -16.65 25.74 -11.49
C ALA A 452 -16.52 25.85 -9.96
N LEU A 453 -16.24 24.75 -9.26
CA LEU A 453 -15.96 24.76 -7.82
C LEU A 453 -14.69 25.54 -7.46
N LYS A 454 -13.64 25.40 -8.27
CA LYS A 454 -12.40 26.17 -8.14
C LYS A 454 -12.67 27.67 -8.27
N GLU A 455 -13.39 28.10 -9.31
CA GLU A 455 -13.71 29.52 -9.54
C GLU A 455 -14.56 30.10 -8.41
N GLN A 456 -15.52 29.32 -7.89
CA GLN A 456 -16.30 29.72 -6.71
C GLN A 456 -15.43 29.91 -5.47
N HIS A 457 -14.46 29.03 -5.25
CA HIS A 457 -13.51 29.15 -4.13
C HIS A 457 -12.60 30.38 -4.30
N GLU A 458 -12.01 30.57 -5.48
CA GLU A 458 -11.14 31.72 -5.77
C GLU A 458 -11.88 33.06 -5.60
N ALA A 459 -13.15 33.13 -6.02
CA ALA A 459 -13.99 34.31 -5.80
C ALA A 459 -14.26 34.58 -4.31
N LYS A 460 -14.51 33.53 -3.51
CA LYS A 460 -14.69 33.66 -2.04
C LYS A 460 -13.41 34.15 -1.37
N VAL A 461 -12.26 33.61 -1.75
CA VAL A 461 -10.95 34.04 -1.21
C VAL A 461 -10.68 35.51 -1.55
N ALA A 462 -10.86 35.90 -2.82
CA ALA A 462 -10.67 37.28 -3.25
C ALA A 462 -11.60 38.27 -2.50
N ALA A 463 -12.85 37.88 -2.26
CA ALA A 463 -13.79 38.69 -1.48
C ALA A 463 -13.37 38.83 -0.01
N MET A 464 -12.87 37.76 0.62
CA MET A 464 -12.33 37.82 1.99
C MET A 464 -11.07 38.69 2.08
N GLU A 465 -10.14 38.57 1.14
CA GLU A 465 -8.94 39.39 1.08
C GLU A 465 -9.28 40.88 0.91
N ALA A 466 -10.21 41.20 0.01
CA ALA A 466 -10.69 42.57 -0.19
C ALA A 466 -11.36 43.12 1.09
N ALA A 467 -12.17 42.32 1.78
CA ALA A 467 -12.81 42.72 3.04
C ALA A 467 -11.78 42.93 4.17
N ASN A 468 -10.76 42.09 4.28
CA ASN A 468 -9.68 42.24 5.25
C ASN A 468 -8.86 43.50 4.98
N LYS A 469 -8.50 43.73 3.72
CA LYS A 469 -7.80 44.97 3.31
C LYS A 469 -8.62 46.22 3.63
N ALA A 470 -9.93 46.21 3.35
CA ALA A 470 -10.81 47.32 3.70
C ALA A 470 -10.89 47.56 5.23
N LYS A 471 -10.89 46.49 6.04
CA LYS A 471 -10.84 46.60 7.51
C LYS A 471 -9.51 47.17 8.01
N GLU A 472 -8.39 46.76 7.42
CA GLU A 472 -7.06 47.28 7.75
C GLU A 472 -6.94 48.75 7.39
N GLU A 473 -7.40 49.15 6.20
CA GLU A 473 -7.45 50.54 5.75
C GLU A 473 -8.34 51.39 6.67
N ALA A 474 -9.52 50.89 7.07
CA ALA A 474 -10.39 51.58 8.01
C ALA A 474 -9.77 51.71 9.42
N ALA A 475 -9.06 50.68 9.89
CA ALA A 475 -8.34 50.72 11.16
C ALA A 475 -7.15 51.70 11.12
N ALA A 476 -6.41 51.73 10.00
CA ALA A 476 -5.33 52.69 9.76
C ALA A 476 -5.87 54.12 9.71
N ALA A 477 -7.00 54.35 9.02
CA ALA A 477 -7.67 55.65 8.97
C ALA A 477 -8.14 56.10 10.36
N ARG A 478 -8.71 55.20 11.19
CA ARG A 478 -9.07 55.51 12.59
C ARG A 478 -7.84 55.85 13.44
N ARG A 479 -6.74 55.11 13.31
CA ARG A 479 -5.48 55.41 14.03
C ARG A 479 -4.91 56.77 13.62
N ALA A 480 -4.89 57.07 12.32
CA ALA A 480 -4.46 58.37 11.80
C ALA A 480 -5.37 59.51 12.29
N TRP A 481 -6.69 59.32 12.29
CA TRP A 481 -7.65 60.30 12.81
C TRP A 481 -7.43 60.57 14.30
N CYS A 482 -7.26 59.52 15.12
CA CYS A 482 -6.93 59.67 16.55
C CYS A 482 -5.59 60.39 16.77
N LEU A 483 -4.55 60.12 15.95
CA LEU A 483 -3.26 60.81 16.06
C LEU A 483 -3.35 62.31 15.70
N LEU A 484 -4.18 62.66 14.71
CA LEU A 484 -4.45 64.06 14.35
C LEU A 484 -5.28 64.78 15.43
N HIS A 485 -6.27 64.12 16.03
CA HIS A 485 -7.17 64.74 17.01
C HIS A 485 -6.62 64.72 18.45
N CYS A 486 -5.72 63.80 18.82
CA CYS A 486 -4.95 63.90 20.07
C CYS A 486 -3.88 65.00 20.02
N ARG A 487 -3.40 65.41 18.84
CA ARG A 487 -2.56 66.61 18.70
C ARG A 487 -3.35 67.92 18.81
N ALA A 488 -4.66 67.90 18.53
CA ALA A 488 -5.53 69.07 18.69
C ALA A 488 -5.96 69.32 20.15
N ALA A 489 -5.88 68.31 21.03
CA ALA A 489 -6.24 68.44 22.44
C ALA A 489 -5.15 69.10 23.33
N VAL A 490 -3.99 69.50 22.77
CA VAL A 490 -2.90 70.18 23.51
C VAL A 490 -2.89 71.71 23.31
N CYS A 491 -3.80 72.27 22.49
CA CYS A 491 -3.78 73.71 22.15
C CYS A 491 -4.98 74.55 22.63
N CYS A 492 -5.76 74.12 23.62
CA CYS A 492 -6.84 74.93 24.16
C CYS A 492 -6.87 74.95 25.69
N SER A 493 -6.06 75.83 26.28
CA SER A 493 -6.33 76.37 27.62
C SER A 493 -5.43 77.56 27.94
N HIS A 494 -5.83 78.78 27.54
CA HIS A 494 -5.45 80.05 28.16
C HIS A 494 -6.70 80.94 28.21
N ASP A 495 -7.42 80.88 29.32
CA ASP A 495 -7.85 82.08 30.05
C ASP A 495 -8.29 81.68 31.48
N CYS A 496 -7.62 82.29 32.45
CA CYS A 496 -7.83 82.27 33.90
C CYS A 496 -8.97 83.27 34.27
N PRO A 497 -9.53 83.36 35.51
CA PRO A 497 -8.75 83.34 36.76
C PRO A 497 -9.41 82.76 38.04
N THR A 498 -8.54 82.58 39.05
CA THR A 498 -8.78 82.66 40.52
C THR A 498 -9.63 81.56 41.18
N ASP A 499 -9.34 80.99 42.35
CA ASP A 499 -8.29 81.13 43.36
C ASP A 499 -8.47 79.96 44.36
N SER A 500 -7.41 79.68 45.12
CA SER A 500 -7.42 79.05 46.45
C SER A 500 -7.53 77.52 46.61
N SER A 501 -6.33 76.94 46.76
CA SER A 501 -5.88 76.31 48.01
C SER A 501 -5.81 74.76 48.12
N ARG A 502 -4.61 74.32 48.53
CA ARG A 502 -4.21 73.06 49.21
C ARG A 502 -4.16 71.79 48.32
N GLY A 503 -3.07 71.03 48.21
CA GLY A 503 -1.74 71.06 48.82
C GLY A 503 -0.94 69.81 48.40
N ARG A 504 0.41 69.94 48.38
CA ARG A 504 1.52 68.94 48.49
C ARG A 504 1.39 67.59 47.76
N GLN A 505 2.25 67.30 46.77
CA GLN A 505 3.56 66.60 46.88
C GLN A 505 3.42 65.18 47.47
N ASP A 506 3.78 64.08 46.82
CA ASP A 506 5.09 63.81 46.19
C ASP A 506 5.10 62.63 45.19
N ARG A 507 6.13 62.63 44.35
CA ARG A 507 6.56 61.61 43.38
C ARG A 507 6.67 60.19 43.96
N LYS A 508 6.39 59.16 43.14
CA LYS A 508 7.41 58.24 42.58
C LYS A 508 6.83 57.17 41.65
N ARG A 509 7.68 56.88 40.64
CA ARG A 509 7.70 55.84 39.60
C ARG A 509 7.64 54.42 40.19
N LEU A 510 6.97 53.45 39.52
CA LEU A 510 7.16 51.97 39.52
C LEU A 510 6.11 51.39 38.52
N THR A 511 6.45 50.81 37.36
CA THR A 511 6.75 49.38 37.10
C THR A 511 5.69 48.40 37.60
N GLU A 512 4.96 47.76 36.68
CA GLU A 512 4.13 46.58 36.93
C GLU A 512 4.86 45.30 36.50
N PRO A 513 4.83 44.26 37.36
CA PRO A 513 4.89 42.88 36.90
C PRO A 513 3.71 42.02 37.41
N GLN A 514 3.35 41.06 36.56
CA GLN A 514 2.93 39.67 36.84
C GLN A 514 1.74 39.33 37.77
N SER A 515 0.85 38.50 37.18
CA SER A 515 0.14 37.32 37.70
C SER A 515 -0.55 37.36 39.06
N SER A 516 -1.84 37.01 39.09
CA SER A 516 -2.32 35.74 39.68
C SER A 516 -3.86 35.62 39.74
N SER A 517 -4.25 34.36 39.84
CA SER A 517 -5.53 33.68 39.94
C SER A 517 -6.57 34.13 41.00
N SER A 518 -7.80 33.64 40.76
CA SER A 518 -8.84 33.13 41.69
C SER A 518 -10.14 33.95 41.69
N CYS A 519 -11.23 33.39 41.13
CA CYS A 519 -12.28 32.55 41.75
C CYS A 519 -13.48 33.38 42.25
N PHE A 520 -14.67 33.25 41.63
CA PHE A 520 -15.86 32.61 42.23
C PHE A 520 -17.12 32.65 41.33
N ASN A 521 -17.76 31.47 41.28
CA ASN A 521 -19.07 31.00 40.80
C ASN A 521 -20.28 31.96 40.64
N SER A 522 -21.10 31.67 39.62
CA SER A 522 -22.49 31.15 39.71
C SER A 522 -23.02 30.90 38.29
N GLU A 523 -23.16 29.63 37.89
CA GLU A 523 -24.42 28.87 37.78
C GLU A 523 -25.48 29.48 36.85
N LEU A 524 -25.72 28.82 35.69
CA LEU A 524 -27.05 28.34 35.28
C LEU A 524 -26.93 27.33 34.11
N HIS A 525 -27.63 26.22 34.29
CA HIS A 525 -27.73 25.01 33.47
C HIS A 525 -28.56 25.18 32.18
N GLU A 526 -28.18 24.46 31.11
CA GLU A 526 -29.06 23.65 30.23
C GLU A 526 -28.17 22.85 29.23
N GLN A 527 -27.87 21.58 29.53
CA GLN A 527 -28.47 20.35 28.95
C GLN A 527 -28.17 20.07 27.45
N SER A 528 -27.03 19.41 27.20
CA SER A 528 -26.74 18.13 26.48
C SER A 528 -27.69 17.59 25.36
N PRO A 529 -27.25 16.71 24.42
CA PRO A 529 -26.12 15.77 24.58
C PRO A 529 -25.15 15.54 23.39
N GLU A 530 -23.91 15.24 23.78
CA GLU A 530 -22.86 14.58 22.99
C GLU A 530 -23.12 13.08 22.82
N VAL A 531 -22.72 12.56 21.67
CA VAL A 531 -22.65 11.13 21.33
C VAL A 531 -21.36 10.54 21.90
N ARG A 532 -21.49 9.57 22.82
CA ARG A 532 -20.37 8.80 23.40
C ARG A 532 -19.83 7.80 22.39
N PHE A 533 -18.54 7.89 22.06
CA PHE A 533 -17.75 6.77 21.56
C PHE A 533 -17.07 6.07 22.75
N THR A 534 -17.38 4.80 22.95
CA THR A 534 -16.75 3.93 23.94
C THR A 534 -15.42 3.41 23.40
N ASN A 535 -14.31 3.83 24.01
CA ASN A 535 -13.01 3.19 23.88
C ASN A 535 -13.01 1.87 24.67
N GLY A 536 -12.69 0.77 23.99
CA GLY A 536 -12.60 -0.56 24.56
C GLY A 536 -11.34 -1.30 24.13
N ARG A 537 -10.41 -1.39 25.08
CA ARG A 537 -9.39 -2.45 25.31
C ARG A 537 -8.05 -2.39 24.57
N ASN A 538 -7.06 -1.98 25.37
CA ASN A 538 -5.67 -2.45 25.36
C ASN A 538 -5.55 -3.83 26.04
N GLU A 539 -4.38 -4.45 25.80
CA GLU A 539 -3.75 -5.59 26.51
C GLU A 539 -4.12 -7.01 26.07
N ILE A 540 -3.16 -7.67 25.39
CA ILE A 540 -2.43 -8.90 25.81
C ILE A 540 -1.60 -9.34 24.60
N PHE A 541 -0.26 -9.38 24.70
CA PHE A 541 0.59 -10.43 24.14
C PHE A 541 2.04 -10.19 24.60
N ASN A 542 2.35 -10.78 25.76
CA ASN A 542 3.70 -11.14 26.15
C ASN A 542 3.70 -12.67 26.32
N GLY A 543 4.62 -13.34 25.62
CA GLY A 543 4.91 -14.77 25.76
C GLY A 543 4.24 -15.65 24.71
N PHE A 544 4.99 -15.98 23.65
CA PHE A 544 5.40 -17.34 23.27
C PHE A 544 6.51 -17.27 22.22
#